data_AF-A0A439VAQ9-F1
#
_entry.id   AF-A0A439VAQ9-F1
#
_cell.length_a   1.000
_cell.length_b   1.000
_cell.length_c   1.000
_cell.angle_alpha   90.00
_cell.angle_beta   90.00
_cell.angle_gamma   90.00
#
_symmetry.space_group_name_H-M   'P 1'
#
loop_
_entity.id
_entity.type
_entity.pdbx_description
1 polymer ?
#
loop_
_entity_poly.entity_id
_entity_poly.type
_entity_poly.pdbx_seq_one_letter_code
_entity_poly.pdbx_strand_id
1 'polypeptide(L)'
;MPIYLDGHSTTPLAPEAMEAMAPWWHAQVGNPHSPHLSGMLASQAVENARSELASLIGSDAQELVFTSGATEANNIAIRGTALAALEGDIGRRDIVVSAIEHK
;
A
#
# COMPACT_ATOMS: atom_id res chain seq x y z
N MET A 1 -18.32 -13.10 25.66
CA MET A 1 -17.76 -12.37 24.50
C MET A 1 -18.03 -13.20 23.26
N PRO A 2 -18.56 -12.63 22.16
CA PRO A 2 -18.74 -13.39 20.92
C PRO A 2 -17.38 -13.81 20.34
N ILE A 3 -17.32 -15.01 19.75
CA ILE A 3 -16.13 -15.50 19.05
C ILE A 3 -16.17 -14.94 17.62
N TYR A 4 -15.13 -14.21 17.21
CA TYR A 4 -15.00 -13.66 15.86
C TYR A 4 -14.29 -14.66 14.95
N LEU A 5 -14.99 -15.20 13.95
CA LEU A 5 -14.48 -16.22 13.02
C LEU A 5 -14.49 -15.73 11.56
N ASP A 6 -14.44 -14.41 11.33
CA ASP A 6 -14.52 -13.77 10.02
C ASP A 6 -13.21 -13.04 9.62
N GLY A 7 -12.07 -13.60 10.04
CA GLY A 7 -10.74 -13.00 9.85
C GLY A 7 -10.29 -12.83 8.40
N HIS A 8 -10.94 -13.51 7.45
CA HIS A 8 -10.68 -13.34 6.02
C HIS A 8 -11.30 -12.05 5.45
N SER A 9 -12.33 -11.49 6.09
CA SER A 9 -12.93 -10.22 5.67
C SER A 9 -12.22 -9.01 6.25
N THR A 10 -11.86 -9.07 7.53
CA THR A 10 -11.01 -8.07 8.19
C THR A 10 -10.47 -8.64 9.51
N THR A 11 -9.43 -8.02 10.05
CA THR A 11 -8.84 -8.42 11.33
C THR A 11 -8.80 -7.23 12.29
N PRO A 12 -8.95 -7.45 13.60
CA PRO A 12 -8.61 -6.43 14.59
C PRO A 12 -7.20 -5.91 14.37
N LEU A 13 -7.00 -4.60 14.54
CA LEU A 13 -5.67 -3.99 14.48
C LEU A 13 -4.79 -4.60 15.57
N ALA A 14 -3.59 -5.07 15.20
CA ALA A 14 -2.61 -5.56 16.15
C ALA A 14 -2.24 -4.43 17.15
N PRO A 15 -2.16 -4.70 18.46
CA PRO A 15 -1.80 -3.68 19.45
C PRO A 15 -0.50 -2.95 19.11
N GLU A 16 0.50 -3.67 18.62
CA GLU A 16 1.81 -3.13 18.21
C GLU A 16 1.68 -2.16 17.04
N ALA A 17 0.79 -2.44 16.09
CA ALA A 17 0.51 -1.54 14.98
C ALA A 17 -0.23 -0.28 15.47
N MET A 18 -1.18 -0.42 16.40
CA MET A 18 -1.86 0.72 17.02
C MET A 18 -0.87 1.64 17.74
N GLU A 19 0.05 1.08 18.52
CA GLU A 19 1.10 1.82 19.23
C GLU A 19 2.04 2.55 18.27
N ALA A 20 2.45 1.92 17.17
CA ALA A 20 3.29 2.54 16.14
C ALA A 20 2.58 3.69 15.40
N MET A 21 1.27 3.56 15.17
CA MET A 21 0.47 4.58 14.48
C MET A 21 0.09 5.77 15.37
N ALA A 22 -0.11 5.54 16.68
CA ALA A 22 -0.66 6.52 17.61
C ALA A 22 0.03 7.91 17.60
N PRO A 23 1.37 8.03 17.54
CA PRO A 23 2.04 9.32 17.52
C PRO A 23 1.64 10.21 16.34
N TRP A 24 1.32 9.62 15.19
CA TRP A 24 1.02 10.33 13.94
C TRP A 24 -0.38 10.94 13.90
N TRP A 25 -1.29 10.52 14.78
CA TRP A 25 -2.62 11.13 14.89
C TRP A 25 -2.64 12.41 15.72
N HIS A 26 -1.74 12.57 16.70
CA HIS A 26 -1.87 13.65 17.68
C HIS A 26 -0.57 14.40 18.02
N ALA A 27 0.60 13.76 17.96
CA ALA A 27 1.85 14.34 18.49
C ALA A 27 2.88 14.69 17.40
N GLN A 28 2.91 13.93 16.29
CA GLN A 28 3.89 14.04 15.21
C GLN A 28 3.23 14.37 13.87
N VAL A 29 2.22 15.24 13.88
CA VAL A 29 1.51 15.62 12.65
C VAL A 29 2.44 16.35 11.68
N GLY A 30 2.40 15.97 10.40
CA GLY A 30 3.21 16.57 9.36
C GLY A 30 2.77 16.11 7.98
N ASN A 31 2.78 17.03 7.01
CA ASN A 31 2.63 16.66 5.61
C ASN A 31 4.01 16.21 5.09
N PRO A 32 4.18 14.96 4.61
CA PRO A 32 5.47 14.46 4.14
C PRO A 32 6.04 15.22 2.94
N HIS A 33 5.24 16.05 2.26
CA HIS A 33 5.70 16.94 1.18
C HIS A 33 6.24 18.28 1.68
N SER A 34 6.15 18.58 2.98
CA SER A 34 6.61 19.84 3.53
C SER A 34 8.11 19.78 3.90
N PRO A 35 8.91 20.81 3.58
CA PRO A 35 10.36 20.80 3.79
C PRO A 35 10.78 21.11 5.23
N HIS A 36 9.87 21.55 6.10
CA HIS A 36 10.17 21.82 7.51
C HIS A 36 10.26 20.52 8.33
N LEU A 37 10.80 20.62 9.54
CA LEU A 37 11.13 19.48 10.40
C LEU A 37 10.00 18.44 10.52
N SER A 38 8.77 18.87 10.83
CA SER A 38 7.65 17.91 10.96
C SER A 38 7.29 17.20 9.65
N GLY A 39 7.46 17.85 8.49
CA GLY A 39 7.24 17.20 7.20
C GLY A 39 8.37 16.23 6.86
N MET A 40 9.63 16.59 7.16
CA MET A 40 10.77 15.67 7.02
C MET A 40 10.64 14.43 7.91
N LEU A 41 10.18 14.59 9.16
CA LEU A 41 9.92 13.47 10.06
C LEU A 41 8.83 12.54 9.52
N ALA A 42 7.71 13.11 9.03
CA ALA A 42 6.64 12.33 8.41
C ALA A 42 7.10 11.58 7.13
N SER A 43 7.88 12.26 6.29
CA SER A 43 8.48 11.65 5.09
C SER A 43 9.40 10.48 5.44
N GLN A 44 10.28 10.68 6.43
CA GLN A 44 11.18 9.64 6.90
C GLN A 44 10.43 8.42 7.46
N ALA A 45 9.31 8.63 8.16
CA ALA A 45 8.50 7.53 8.68
C ALA A 45 7.88 6.68 7.58
N VAL A 46 7.37 7.32 6.52
CA VAL A 46 6.85 6.61 5.34
C VAL A 46 7.96 5.83 4.63
N GLU A 47 9.16 6.41 4.51
CA GLU A 47 10.29 5.74 3.84
C GLU A 47 10.88 4.58 4.64
N ASN A 48 10.90 4.70 5.97
CA ASN A 48 11.26 3.59 6.86
C ASN A 48 10.27 2.43 6.69
N ALA A 49 8.96 2.71 6.71
CA ALA A 49 7.93 1.69 6.49
C ALA A 49 8.07 1.03 5.12
N ARG A 50 8.39 1.80 4.07
CA ARG A 50 8.67 1.27 2.73
C ARG A 50 9.86 0.32 2.73
N SER A 51 10.96 0.71 3.38
CA SER A 51 12.18 -0.09 3.47
C SER A 51 11.97 -1.40 4.23
N GLU A 52 11.24 -1.35 5.35
CA GLU A 52 10.89 -2.54 6.13
C GLU A 52 10.01 -3.51 5.34
N LEU A 53 8.99 -3.00 4.63
CA LEU A 53 8.14 -3.82 3.77
C LEU A 53 8.91 -4.44 2.60
N ALA A 54 9.80 -3.67 1.96
CA ALA A 54 10.63 -4.15 0.87
C ALA A 54 11.51 -5.32 1.32
N SER A 55 12.16 -5.18 2.48
CA SER A 55 12.95 -6.26 3.08
C SER A 55 12.09 -7.48 3.45
N LEU A 56 10.86 -7.27 3.91
CA LEU A 56 9.97 -8.37 4.30
C LEU A 56 9.55 -9.22 3.09
N ILE A 57 9.27 -8.58 1.95
CA ILE A 57 8.79 -9.28 0.75
C ILE A 57 9.89 -9.61 -0.26
N GLY A 58 11.13 -9.16 -0.02
CA GLY A 58 12.28 -9.40 -0.89
C GLY A 58 12.28 -8.57 -2.16
N SER A 59 11.80 -7.32 -2.10
CA SER A 59 11.81 -6.36 -3.21
C SER A 59 12.74 -5.18 -2.95
N ASP A 60 13.00 -4.36 -3.97
CA ASP A 60 13.60 -3.04 -3.76
C ASP A 60 12.54 -2.05 -3.26
N ALA A 61 12.94 -1.11 -2.40
CA ALA A 61 12.01 -0.10 -1.87
C ALA A 61 11.39 0.75 -2.99
N GLN A 62 12.13 1.01 -4.07
CA GLN A 62 11.66 1.81 -5.22
C GLN A 62 10.55 1.11 -6.02
N GLU A 63 10.38 -0.20 -5.87
CA GLU A 63 9.33 -0.97 -6.55
C GLU A 63 7.99 -0.91 -5.80
N LEU A 64 7.99 -0.41 -4.56
CA LEU A 64 6.79 -0.34 -3.74
C LEU A 64 6.03 0.97 -3.92
N VAL A 65 4.71 0.88 -4.03
CA VAL A 65 3.79 2.02 -4.02
C VAL A 65 2.73 1.80 -2.95
N PHE A 66 2.53 2.78 -2.08
CA PHE A 66 1.43 2.75 -1.11
C PHE A 66 0.13 3.22 -1.78
N THR A 67 -0.93 2.43 -1.62
CA THR A 67 -2.30 2.76 -2.07
C THR A 67 -3.23 2.76 -0.86
N SER A 68 -4.48 3.18 -1.05
CA SER A 68 -5.52 3.09 -0.03
C SER A 68 -5.96 1.65 0.29
N GLY A 69 -5.58 0.68 -0.54
CA GLY A 69 -5.86 -0.74 -0.33
C GLY A 69 -5.73 -1.59 -1.60
N ALA A 70 -6.03 -2.89 -1.46
CA ALA A 70 -5.88 -3.89 -2.52
C ALA A 70 -6.74 -3.58 -3.77
N THR A 71 -7.96 -3.06 -3.60
CA THR A 71 -8.83 -2.70 -4.74
C THR A 71 -8.21 -1.63 -5.63
N GLU A 72 -7.59 -0.62 -5.03
CA GLU A 72 -6.88 0.42 -5.78
C GLU A 72 -5.62 -0.14 -6.44
N ALA A 73 -4.83 -0.91 -5.71
CA ALA A 73 -3.61 -1.54 -6.22
C ALA A 73 -3.89 -2.45 -7.43
N ASN A 74 -4.94 -3.28 -7.35
CA ASN A 74 -5.36 -4.16 -8.45
C ASN A 74 -5.77 -3.36 -9.69
N ASN A 75 -6.49 -2.24 -9.51
CA ASN A 75 -6.87 -1.38 -10.61
C ASN A 75 -5.66 -0.72 -11.27
N ILE A 76 -4.70 -0.23 -10.49
CA ILE A 76 -3.45 0.35 -11.00
C ILE A 76 -2.67 -0.70 -11.79
N ALA A 77 -2.48 -1.90 -11.23
CA ALA A 77 -1.71 -2.95 -11.88
C ALA A 77 -2.35 -3.42 -13.19
N ILE A 78 -3.66 -3.70 -13.20
CA ILE A 78 -4.34 -4.27 -14.38
C ILE A 78 -4.63 -3.17 -15.41
N ARG A 79 -5.35 -2.11 -15.01
CA ARG A 79 -5.75 -1.06 -15.96
C ARG A 79 -4.55 -0.21 -16.37
N GLY A 80 -3.64 0.10 -15.46
CA GLY A 80 -2.42 0.86 -15.77
C GLY A 80 -1.56 0.14 -16.80
N THR A 81 -1.31 -1.16 -16.62
CA THR A 81 -0.53 -1.96 -17.60
C THR A 81 -1.24 -2.03 -18.94
N ALA A 82 -2.56 -2.24 -18.96
CA ALA A 82 -3.33 -2.29 -20.20
C ALA A 82 -3.29 -0.95 -20.95
N LEU A 83 -3.46 0.18 -20.25
CA LEU A 83 -3.39 1.51 -20.85
C LEU A 83 -1.99 1.82 -21.37
N ALA A 84 -0.94 1.51 -20.61
CA ALA A 84 0.44 1.70 -21.05
C ALA A 84 0.77 0.88 -22.31
N ALA A 85 0.25 -0.35 -22.41
CA ALA A 85 0.42 -1.18 -23.60
C ALA A 85 -0.30 -0.63 -24.85
N LEU A 86 -1.46 0.01 -24.66
CA LEU A 86 -2.20 0.70 -25.72
C LEU A 86 -1.49 1.98 -26.17
N GLU A 87 -1.03 2.80 -25.22
CA GLU A 87 -0.31 4.05 -25.50
C GLU A 87 1.04 3.80 -26.18
N GLY A 88 1.74 2.73 -25.78
CA GLY A 88 3.03 2.34 -26.35
C GLY A 88 2.98 1.53 -27.65
N ASP A 89 1.78 1.27 -28.20
CA ASP A 89 1.55 0.43 -29.39
C ASP A 89 2.28 -0.93 -29.35
N ILE A 90 2.32 -1.57 -28.18
CA ILE A 90 3.10 -2.80 -27.92
C ILE A 90 2.41 -4.04 -28.51
N GLY A 91 1.21 -3.89 -29.10
CA GLY A 91 0.44 -4.96 -29.74
C GLY A 91 -0.15 -6.02 -28.78
N ARG A 92 0.10 -5.93 -27.47
CA ARG A 92 -0.43 -6.85 -26.44
C ARG A 92 -1.79 -6.36 -25.95
N ARG A 93 -2.85 -7.14 -26.18
CA ARG A 93 -4.25 -6.75 -25.87
C ARG A 93 -5.02 -7.74 -25.01
N ASP A 94 -4.46 -8.92 -24.78
CA ASP A 94 -5.12 -9.98 -24.04
C ASP A 94 -4.67 -9.99 -22.57
N ILE A 95 -5.64 -10.08 -21.66
CA ILE A 95 -5.42 -10.25 -20.23
C ILE A 95 -6.00 -11.61 -19.84
N VAL A 96 -5.20 -12.43 -19.16
CA VAL A 96 -5.61 -13.75 -18.66
C VAL A 96 -5.73 -13.69 -17.14
N VAL A 97 -6.89 -14.09 -16.62
CA VAL A 97 -7.19 -14.14 -15.18
C VAL A 97 -7.91 -15.45 -14.85
N SER A 98 -7.95 -15.84 -13.58
CA SER A 98 -8.75 -16.99 -13.14
C SER A 98 -10.23 -16.62 -12.99
N ALA A 99 -11.11 -17.63 -12.93
CA ALA A 99 -12.54 -17.42 -12.70
C ALA A 99 -12.91 -17.15 -11.23
N ILE A 100 -11.93 -17.19 -10.33
CA ILE A 100 -12.13 -17.13 -8.87
C ILE A 100 -11.42 -15.94 -8.21
N GLU A 101 -10.95 -14.97 -9.00
CA GLU A 101 -10.37 -13.73 -8.48
C GLU A 101 -11.38 -12.97 -7.59
N HIS A 102 -10.84 -12.07 -6.76
CA HIS A 102 -11.65 -11.15 -5.96
C HIS A 102 -12.59 -10.32 -6.83
N LYS A 103 -13.80 -10.05 -6.33
CA LYS A 103 -14.82 -9.26 -7.05
C LYS A 103 -14.60 -7.75 -7.00
#